data_AF-A0AAV7P2E7-F1
#
_entry.id   AF-A0AAV7P2E7-F1
#
_cell.length_a   1.000
_cell.length_b   1.000
_cell.length_c   1.000
_cell.angle_alpha   90.00
_cell.angle_beta   90.00
_cell.angle_gamma   90.00
#
_symmetry.space_group_name_H-M   'P 1'
#
loop_
_entity.id
_entity.type
_entity.pdbx_description
1 polymer ?
#
loop_
_entity_poly.entity_id
_entity_poly.type
_entity_poly.pdbx_seq_one_letter_code
_entity_poly.pdbx_strand_id
1 'polypeptide(L)'
;MEGPSVDLFLEDLILNTLRSKRLSNFFLVERAHRAPIPPQRPGVPRTIIARIFNHHSAILQTAHAHDDLHHKNAVIKFFPDYTFQVQKQRRSFDEVETAL
;
A
#
# COMPACT_ATOMS: atom_id res chain seq x y z
N MET A 1 7.37 -14.14 7.06
CA MET A 1 8.05 -14.68 5.88
C MET A 1 7.03 -14.58 4.78
N GLU A 2 7.32 -13.82 3.72
CA GLU A 2 6.52 -13.88 2.51
C GLU A 2 6.70 -15.29 1.95
N GLY A 3 5.60 -15.96 1.62
CA GLY A 3 5.66 -17.27 0.98
C GLY A 3 6.26 -17.19 -0.43
N PRO A 4 6.16 -18.26 -1.24
CA PRO A 4 6.67 -18.27 -2.61
C PRO A 4 5.98 -17.25 -3.52
N SER A 5 4.80 -16.75 -3.13
CA SER A 5 3.99 -15.80 -3.88
C SER A 5 3.74 -14.55 -3.03
N VAL A 6 4.18 -13.40 -3.57
CA VAL A 6 4.04 -12.08 -2.93
C VAL A 6 2.59 -11.59 -3.04
N ASP A 7 1.90 -11.98 -4.10
CA ASP A 7 0.49 -11.70 -4.38
C ASP A 7 -0.42 -12.31 -3.31
N LEU A 8 -0.31 -13.62 -3.03
CA LEU A 8 -1.09 -14.28 -1.97
C LEU A 8 -0.78 -13.70 -0.58
N PHE A 9 0.49 -13.40 -0.31
CA PHE A 9 0.87 -12.74 0.95
C PHE A 9 0.21 -11.36 1.08
N LEU A 10 0.24 -10.56 0.00
CA LEU A 10 -0.32 -9.21 0.03
C LEU A 10 -1.85 -9.24 0.12
N GLU A 11 -2.49 -10.23 -0.49
CA GLU A 11 -3.93 -10.43 -0.43
C GLU A 11 -4.38 -10.71 1.02
N ASP A 12 -3.74 -11.68 1.68
CA ASP A 12 -3.96 -11.99 3.09
C ASP A 12 -3.64 -10.79 3.99
N LEU A 13 -2.53 -10.09 3.72
CA LEU A 13 -2.14 -8.89 4.45
C LEU A 13 -3.24 -7.83 4.41
N ILE A 14 -3.73 -7.49 3.23
CA ILE A 14 -4.74 -6.44 3.04
C ILE A 14 -6.05 -6.82 3.71
N LEU A 15 -6.51 -8.06 3.55
CA LEU A 15 -7.74 -8.54 4.17
C LEU A 15 -7.65 -8.52 5.71
N ASN A 16 -6.53 -8.98 6.27
CA ASN A 16 -6.33 -9.06 7.72
C ASN A 16 -6.11 -7.69 8.39
N THR A 17 -5.50 -6.75 7.67
CA THR A 17 -5.14 -5.43 8.22
C THR A 17 -6.26 -4.41 8.07
N LEU A 18 -6.91 -4.35 6.92
CA LEU A 18 -7.97 -3.36 6.68
C LEU A 18 -9.32 -3.81 7.22
N ARG A 19 -9.56 -5.13 7.37
CA ARG A 19 -10.80 -5.75 7.90
C ARG A 19 -12.08 -5.10 7.36
N SER A 20 -12.03 -4.59 6.14
CA SER A 20 -13.06 -3.72 5.59
C SER A 20 -14.13 -4.55 4.91
N LYS A 21 -15.38 -4.40 5.34
CA LYS A 21 -16.55 -4.98 4.66
C LYS A 21 -16.71 -4.53 3.21
N ARG A 22 -15.97 -3.49 2.78
CA ARG A 22 -16.00 -2.96 1.42
C ARG A 22 -15.14 -3.75 0.43
N LEU A 23 -14.19 -4.55 0.92
CA LEU A 23 -13.46 -5.48 0.07
C LEU A 23 -14.39 -6.66 -0.20
N SER A 24 -14.81 -6.83 -1.46
CA SER A 24 -15.72 -7.92 -1.82
C SER A 24 -15.05 -9.28 -1.65
N ASN A 25 -15.84 -10.36 -1.64
CA ASN A 25 -15.33 -11.73 -1.70
C ASN A 25 -14.50 -12.01 -2.97
N PHE A 26 -14.49 -11.09 -3.94
CA PHE A 26 -13.72 -11.15 -5.18
C PHE A 26 -12.53 -10.17 -5.17
N PHE A 27 -12.07 -9.75 -3.99
CA PHE A 27 -10.79 -9.04 -3.89
C PHE A 27 -9.69 -9.94 -4.48
N LEU A 28 -8.88 -9.38 -5.37
CA LEU A 28 -7.81 -10.08 -6.05
C LEU A 28 -6.61 -9.15 -6.24
N VAL A 29 -5.43 -9.66 -5.88
CA VAL A 29 -4.14 -9.09 -6.26
C VAL A 29 -3.71 -9.73 -7.58
N GLU A 30 -3.77 -8.98 -8.69
CA GLU A 30 -3.41 -9.52 -10.02
C GLU A 30 -1.92 -9.85 -10.12
N ARG A 31 -1.08 -8.97 -9.54
CA ARG A 31 0.36 -9.11 -9.52
C ARG A 31 0.93 -8.33 -8.34
N ALA A 32 1.89 -8.91 -7.64
CA ALA A 32 2.70 -8.21 -6.67
C ALA A 32 4.17 -8.60 -6.79
N HIS A 33 5.06 -7.64 -6.53
CA HIS A 33 6.50 -7.89 -6.48
C HIS A 33 7.18 -6.83 -5.62
N ARG A 34 8.39 -7.14 -5.14
CA ARG A 34 9.23 -6.14 -4.48
C ARG A 34 9.80 -5.17 -5.51
N ALA A 35 9.85 -3.89 -5.15
CA ALA A 35 10.51 -2.88 -5.95
C ALA A 35 11.96 -3.30 -6.23
N PRO A 36 12.47 -3.09 -7.46
CA PRO A 36 13.85 -3.41 -7.80
C PRO A 36 14.86 -2.49 -7.09
N ILE A 37 14.39 -1.34 -6.59
CA ILE A 37 15.18 -0.35 -5.89
C ILE A 37 15.54 -0.91 -4.49
N PRO A 38 16.82 -0.84 -4.08
CA PRO A 38 17.22 -1.25 -2.73
C PRO A 38 16.53 -0.37 -1.67
N PRO A 39 16.36 -0.89 -0.45
CA PRO A 39 15.76 -0.10 0.62
C PRO A 39 16.62 1.13 0.91
N GLN A 40 15.97 2.25 1.23
CA GLN A 40 16.66 3.51 1.53
C GLN A 40 17.52 3.43 2.81
N ARG A 41 17.24 2.48 3.69
CA ARG A 41 17.95 2.26 4.96
C ARG A 41 18.22 0.78 5.19
N PRO A 42 19.37 0.42 5.80
CA PRO A 42 19.63 -0.95 6.23
C PRO A 42 18.55 -1.47 7.18
N GLY A 43 18.14 -2.72 7.00
CA GLY A 43 17.12 -3.36 7.85
C GLY A 43 15.66 -3.01 7.53
N VAL A 44 15.40 -2.08 6.59
CA VAL A 44 14.03 -1.77 6.15
C VAL A 44 13.65 -2.69 4.97
N PRO A 45 12.46 -3.30 4.98
CA PRO A 45 12.01 -4.10 3.84
C PRO A 45 11.80 -3.25 2.59
N ARG A 46 12.03 -3.83 1.40
CA ARG A 46 11.75 -3.16 0.12
C ARG A 46 10.26 -2.91 -0.06
N THR A 47 9.86 -1.82 -0.69
CA THR A 47 8.45 -1.58 -1.02
C THR A 47 7.87 -2.71 -1.88
N ILE A 48 6.61 -3.08 -1.66
CA ILE A 48 5.86 -3.98 -2.55
C ILE A 48 5.06 -3.11 -3.52
N ILE A 49 5.19 -3.40 -4.81
CA ILE A 49 4.35 -2.80 -5.86
C ILE A 49 3.35 -3.85 -6.28
N ALA A 50 2.07 -3.49 -6.25
CA ALA A 50 1.00 -4.40 -6.59
C ALA A 50 -0.05 -3.76 -7.48
N ARG A 51 -0.63 -4.60 -8.34
CA ARG A 51 -1.78 -4.27 -9.17
C ARG A 51 -3.01 -4.93 -8.56
N ILE A 52 -3.98 -4.12 -8.20
CA ILE A 52 -5.22 -4.53 -7.53
C ILE A 52 -6.38 -4.53 -8.53
N PHE A 53 -7.18 -5.58 -8.53
CA PHE A 53 -8.41 -5.63 -9.32
C PHE A 53 -9.55 -4.88 -8.60
N ASN A 54 -10.12 -3.86 -9.24
CA ASN A 54 -11.35 -3.13 -8.87
C ASN A 54 -11.44 -2.45 -7.47
N HIS A 55 -10.51 -2.68 -6.54
CA HIS A 55 -10.62 -2.22 -5.13
C HIS A 55 -9.57 -1.20 -4.69
N HIS A 56 -8.75 -0.69 -5.60
CA HIS A 56 -7.64 0.22 -5.29
C HIS A 56 -8.06 1.44 -4.44
N SER A 57 -9.13 2.14 -4.82
CA SER A 57 -9.58 3.35 -4.12
C SER A 57 -10.12 3.04 -2.72
N ALA A 58 -10.82 1.92 -2.54
CA ALA A 58 -11.37 1.52 -1.24
C ALA A 58 -10.25 1.17 -0.24
N ILE A 59 -9.18 0.53 -0.71
CA ILE A 59 -7.99 0.22 0.08
C ILE A 59 -7.36 1.51 0.59
N LEU A 60 -7.08 2.46 -0.31
CA LEU A 60 -6.44 3.71 0.06
C LEU A 60 -7.31 4.53 1.01
N GLN A 61 -8.61 4.67 0.74
CA GLN A 61 -9.53 5.39 1.63
C GLN A 61 -9.57 4.78 3.03
N THR A 62 -9.67 3.44 3.10
CA THR A 62 -9.68 2.74 4.39
C THR A 62 -8.34 2.92 5.10
N ALA A 63 -7.23 2.79 4.38
CA ALA A 63 -5.90 2.97 4.95
C ALA A 63 -5.65 4.39 5.46
N HIS A 64 -6.14 5.42 4.77
CA HIS A 64 -6.05 6.80 5.22
C HIS A 64 -6.95 7.11 6.43
N ALA A 65 -8.07 6.40 6.57
CA ALA A 65 -8.97 6.56 7.71
C ALA A 65 -8.46 5.85 8.99
N HIS A 66 -7.48 4.95 8.87
CA HIS A 66 -6.83 4.30 10.00
C HIS A 66 -5.52 5.03 10.32
N ASP A 67 -5.37 5.49 11.56
CA ASP A 67 -4.15 6.19 12.00
C ASP A 67 -2.90 5.33 11.84
N ASP A 68 -2.94 4.07 12.32
CA ASP A 68 -1.85 3.11 12.17
C ASP A 68 -2.36 1.72 11.77
N LEU A 69 -1.88 1.24 10.62
CA LEU A 69 -2.08 -0.13 10.18
C LEU A 69 -0.89 -0.98 10.63
N HIS A 70 -1.18 -2.10 11.28
CA HIS A 70 -0.15 -2.98 11.80
C HIS A 70 -0.16 -4.34 11.12
N HIS A 71 1.03 -4.82 10.76
CA HIS A 71 1.27 -6.22 10.47
C HIS A 71 2.31 -6.77 11.45
N LYS A 72 1.86 -7.69 12.32
CA LYS A 72 2.65 -8.14 13.47
C LYS A 72 3.08 -6.93 14.32
N ASN A 73 4.38 -6.75 14.53
CA ASN A 73 4.93 -5.64 15.32
C ASN A 73 5.43 -4.47 14.43
N ALA A 74 5.05 -4.43 13.16
CA ALA A 74 5.48 -3.39 12.23
C ALA A 74 4.29 -2.55 11.74
N VAL A 75 4.48 -1.23 11.70
CA VAL A 75 3.53 -0.32 11.05
C VAL A 75 3.73 -0.42 9.54
N ILE A 76 2.63 -0.57 8.81
CA ILE A 76 2.58 -0.61 7.36
C ILE A 76 1.79 0.58 6.83
N LYS A 77 2.07 0.99 5.60
CA LYS A 77 1.37 2.08 4.93
C LYS A 77 1.07 1.71 3.48
N PHE A 78 -0.08 2.13 2.99
CA PHE A 78 -0.50 1.96 1.59
C PHE A 78 -0.46 3.32 0.90
N PHE A 79 0.10 3.35 -0.31
CA PHE A 79 0.19 4.57 -1.11
C PHE A 79 -0.15 4.27 -2.57
N PRO A 80 -0.78 5.21 -3.29
CA PRO A 80 -0.96 5.09 -4.73
C PRO A 80 0.40 5.14 -5.46
N ASP A 81 0.57 4.28 -6.47
CA ASP A 81 1.75 4.26 -7.34
C ASP A 81 1.60 5.27 -8.49
N TYR A 82 2.00 6.51 -8.22
CA TYR A 82 1.98 7.58 -9.20
C TYR A 82 3.28 7.68 -10.00
N THR A 83 3.17 8.12 -11.25
CA THR A 83 4.34 8.47 -12.07
C THR A 83 5.13 9.62 -11.42
N PHE A 84 6.41 9.73 -11.76
CA PHE A 84 7.28 10.78 -11.24
C PHE A 84 6.71 12.20 -11.46
N GLN A 85 6.12 12.46 -12.64
CA GLN A 85 5.54 13.76 -12.95
C GLN A 85 4.35 14.08 -12.03
N VAL A 86 3.46 13.11 -11.81
CA VAL A 86 2.31 13.27 -10.91
C VAL A 86 2.78 13.42 -9.46
N GLN A 87 3.77 12.65 -9.02
CA GLN A 87 4.35 12.83 -7.68
C GLN A 87 4.96 14.23 -7.50
N LYS A 88 5.71 14.72 -8.49
CA LYS A 88 6.30 16.07 -8.47
C LYS A 88 5.20 17.15 -8.38
N GLN A 89 4.13 16.99 -9.15
CA GLN A 89 3.00 17.92 -9.12
C GLN A 89 2.26 17.87 -7.78
N ARG A 90 2.08 16.69 -7.17
CA ARG A 90 1.47 16.61 -5.82
C ARG A 90 2.29 17.35 -4.78
N ARG A 91 3.62 17.18 -4.82
CA ARG A 91 4.53 17.85 -3.88
C ARG A 91 4.47 19.38 -3.92
N SER A 92 4.09 19.99 -5.06
CA SER A 92 3.92 21.44 -5.10
C SER A 92 2.70 21.94 -4.33
N PHE A 93 1.81 21.05 -3.88
CA PHE A 93 0.66 21.37 -3.04
C PHE A 93 0.86 21.01 -1.55
N ASP A 94 1.97 20.37 -1.18
CA ASP A 94 2.26 19.98 0.22
C ASP A 94 2.28 21.21 1.16
N GLU A 95 2.73 22.37 0.65
CA GLU A 95 2.76 23.64 1.39
C GLU A 95 1.36 24.15 1.75
N VAL A 96 0.35 23.85 0.93
CA VAL A 96 -1.05 24.24 1.16
C VAL A 96 -1.73 23.26 2.11
N GLU A 97 -1.41 21.97 2.01
CA GLU A 97 -1.97 20.92 2.89
C GLU A 97 -1.53 21.09 4.35
N THR A 98 -0.31 21.59 4.59
CA THR A 98 0.20 21.82 5.96
C THR A 98 -0.44 23.02 6.64
N ALA A 99 -1.08 23.92 5.88
CA ALA A 99 -1.68 25.16 6.36
C ALA A 99 -3.19 25.06 6.68
N LEU A 100 -3.80 23.89 6.43
CA LEU A 100 -5.20 23.57 6.72
C LEU A 100 -5.33 22.70 7.97
#